data_AF-A0A9N9P6P7-F1
#
_entry.id   AF-A0A9N9P6P7-F1
#
_cell.length_a   1.000
_cell.length_b   1.000
_cell.length_c   1.000
_cell.angle_alpha   90.00
_cell.angle_beta   90.00
_cell.angle_gamma   90.00
#
_symmetry.space_group_name_H-M   'P 1'
#
loop_
_entity.id
_entity.type
_entity.pdbx_description
1 polymer ?
#
loop_
_entity_poly.entity_id
_entity_poly.type
_entity_poly.pdbx_seq_one_letter_code
_entity_poly.pdbx_strand_id
1 'polypeptide(L)'
;IDEWSTPLKKSIYTFVIITPSRKQYIYSLVDKSSKFYTGSFNASEIEKILIAVGTKKFVAIVSDAESAMQLAKQIIFTKYS
;
A
#
# COMPACT_ATOMS: atom_id res chain seq x y z
N ILE A 1 2.43 -4.22 1.75
CA ILE A 1 2.89 -2.82 1.73
C ILE A 1 3.88 -2.72 2.85
N ASP A 2 5.09 -2.31 2.51
CA ASP A 2 6.19 -2.22 3.45
C ASP A 2 6.70 -0.79 3.51
N GLU A 3 6.95 -0.29 4.72
CA GLU A 3 7.45 1.05 4.98
C GLU A 3 8.81 0.97 5.66
N TRP A 4 9.79 1.71 5.13
CA TRP A 4 11.06 1.94 5.80
C TRP A 4 11.24 3.42 6.08
N SER A 5 11.39 3.78 7.35
CA SER A 5 11.66 5.14 7.79
C SER A 5 13.10 5.28 8.32
N THR A 6 13.80 6.33 7.87
CA THR A 6 15.13 6.69 8.39
C THR A 6 15.02 7.75 9.49
N PRO A 7 16.02 7.86 10.40
CA PRO A 7 16.05 8.92 11.42
C PRO A 7 15.98 10.34 10.85
N LEU A 8 16.33 10.52 9.56
CA LEU A 8 16.26 11.77 8.82
C LEU A 8 14.86 12.07 8.24
N LYS A 9 13.82 11.39 8.74
CA LYS A 9 12.43 11.48 8.26
C LYS A 9 12.24 11.18 6.77
N LYS A 10 13.17 10.42 6.18
CA LYS A 10 12.94 9.86 4.83
C LYS A 10 12.21 8.54 4.98
N SER A 11 11.06 8.43 4.33
CA SER A 11 10.23 7.23 4.35
C SER A 11 10.03 6.74 2.93
N ILE A 12 10.34 5.47 2.70
CA ILE A 12 10.15 4.79 1.42
C ILE A 12 9.03 3.79 1.58
N TYR A 13 8.06 3.88 0.68
CA TYR A 13 6.95 2.95 0.60
C TYR A 13 7.17 2.00 -0.56
N THR A 14 7.09 0.71 -0.27
CA THR A 14 7.22 -0.35 -1.27
C THR A 14 5.91 -1.11 -1.41
N PHE A 15 5.40 -1.17 -2.63
CA PHE A 15 4.27 -2.03 -2.97
C PHE A 15 4.80 -3.30 -3.60
N VAL A 16 4.62 -4.42 -2.88
CA VAL A 16 5.04 -5.74 -3.33
C VAL A 16 3.82 -6.54 -3.74
N ILE A 17 3.83 -7.07 -4.96
CA ILE A 17 2.83 -8.02 -5.44
C ILE A 17 3.40 -9.43 -5.23
N ILE A 18 2.65 -10.24 -4.50
CA ILE A 18 2.98 -11.64 -4.24
C ILE A 18 2.03 -12.51 -5.07
N THR A 19 2.57 -13.35 -5.94
CA THR A 19 1.77 -14.27 -6.76
C THR A 19 1.44 -15.55 -6.00
N PRO A 20 0.46 -16.35 -6.46
CA PRO A 20 0.17 -17.67 -5.89
C PRO A 20 1.39 -18.62 -5.88
N SER A 21 2.28 -18.49 -6.86
CA SER A 21 3.56 -19.21 -6.93
C SER A 21 4.65 -18.64 -6.00
N ARG A 22 4.28 -17.75 -5.07
CA ARG A 22 5.14 -17.09 -4.08
C ARG A 22 6.25 -16.22 -4.68
N LYS A 23 6.13 -15.83 -5.96
CA LYS A 23 7.03 -14.84 -6.56
C LYS A 23 6.66 -13.46 -6.04
N GLN A 24 7.67 -12.68 -5.67
CA GLN A 24 7.51 -11.33 -5.13
C GLN A 24 8.04 -10.32 -6.15
N TYR A 25 7.23 -9.33 -6.48
CA TYR A 25 7.58 -8.27 -7.42
C TYR A 25 7.42 -6.92 -6.73
N ILE A 26 8.47 -6.11 -6.74
CA ILE A 26 8.36 -4.69 -6.39
C ILE A 26 7.62 -4.02 -7.54
N TYR A 27 6.36 -3.64 -7.30
CA TYR A 27 5.53 -2.95 -8.27
C TYR A 27 5.89 -1.47 -8.34
N SER A 28 6.06 -0.84 -7.19
CA SER A 28 6.48 0.55 -7.10
C SER A 28 7.24 0.81 -5.81
N LEU A 29 8.15 1.78 -5.91
CA LEU A 29 8.93 2.31 -4.81
C LEU A 29 8.74 3.81 -4.83
N VAL A 30 8.19 4.35 -3.74
CA VAL A 30 7.78 5.75 -3.68
C VAL A 30 8.45 6.43 -2.50
N ASP A 31 9.18 7.51 -2.79
CA ASP A 31 9.67 8.42 -1.75
C ASP A 31 8.49 9.21 -1.18
N LYS A 32 8.25 9.06 0.12
CA LYS A 32 7.14 9.67 0.86
C LYS A 32 7.62 10.60 1.98
N SER A 33 8.91 10.94 1.99
CA SER A 33 9.56 11.81 3.00
C SER A 33 8.89 13.17 3.24
N SER A 34 8.08 13.68 2.29
CA SER A 34 7.43 14.99 2.36
C SER A 34 5.90 14.97 2.52
N LYS A 35 5.25 13.81 2.59
CA LYS A 35 3.78 13.72 2.61
C LYS A 35 3.24 13.32 4.00
N PHE A 36 2.12 13.94 4.38
CA PHE A 36 1.39 13.55 5.60
C PHE A 36 0.74 12.18 5.40
N TYR A 37 1.11 11.25 6.27
CA TYR A 37 0.68 9.85 6.33
C TYR A 37 -0.79 9.71 6.72
N THR A 38 -1.72 10.23 5.92
CA THR A 38 -3.15 10.06 6.20
C THR A 38 -3.67 8.76 5.60
N GLY A 39 -4.61 8.10 6.30
CA GLY A 39 -5.20 6.87 5.79
C GLY A 39 -5.90 7.05 4.45
N SER A 40 -6.49 8.21 4.21
CA SER A 40 -7.09 8.57 2.91
C SER A 40 -6.05 8.64 1.79
N PHE A 41 -4.87 9.18 2.07
CA PHE A 41 -3.78 9.22 1.08
C PHE A 41 -3.30 7.80 0.75
N ASN A 42 -3.05 6.98 1.76
CA ASN A 42 -2.63 5.58 1.59
C ASN A 42 -3.68 4.79 0.82
N ALA A 43 -4.97 5.00 1.09
CA ALA A 43 -6.06 4.37 0.34
C ALA A 43 -6.01 4.75 -1.15
N SER A 44 -5.82 6.04 -1.48
CA SER A 44 -5.73 6.48 -2.88
C SER A 44 -4.56 5.82 -3.62
N GLU A 45 -3.42 5.65 -2.97
CA GLU A 45 -2.26 4.98 -3.58
C GLU A 45 -2.50 3.48 -3.79
N ILE A 46 -3.13 2.80 -2.83
CA ILE A 46 -3.54 1.40 -2.97
C ILE A 46 -4.54 1.26 -4.13
N GLU A 47 -5.55 2.14 -4.18
CA GLU A 47 -6.58 2.13 -5.22
C GLU A 47 -5.98 2.23 -6.63
N LYS A 48 -5.01 3.13 -6.83
CA LYS A 48 -4.33 3.27 -8.13
C LYS A 48 -3.72 1.95 -8.59
N ILE A 49 -3.10 1.20 -7.67
CA ILE A 49 -2.48 -0.09 -7.97
C ILE A 49 -3.54 -1.15 -8.26
N LEU A 50 -4.60 -1.19 -7.46
CA LEU A 50 -5.72 -2.11 -7.68
C LEU A 50 -6.34 -1.90 -9.07
N ILE A 51 -6.58 -0.65 -9.47
CA ILE A 51 -7.12 -0.31 -10.79
C ILE A 51 -6.13 -0.68 -11.90
N ALA A 52 -4.85 -0.31 -11.75
CA ALA A 52 -3.83 -0.52 -12.78
C ALA A 52 -3.58 -2.01 -13.08
N VAL A 53 -3.57 -2.86 -12.05
CA VAL A 53 -3.38 -4.31 -12.21
C VAL A 53 -4.69 -5.03 -12.53
N GLY A 54 -5.80 -4.52 -11.99
CA GLY A 54 -7.14 -5.08 -12.06
C GLY A 54 -7.64 -5.52 -10.68
N THR A 55 -8.72 -4.92 -10.22
CA THR A 55 -9.23 -5.08 -8.83
C THR A 55 -9.53 -6.53 -8.48
N LYS A 56 -10.04 -7.31 -9.44
CA LYS A 56 -10.37 -8.74 -9.28
C LYS A 56 -9.16 -9.68 -9.21
N LYS A 57 -7.94 -9.18 -9.43
CA LYS A 57 -6.71 -10.00 -9.39
C LYS A 57 -6.08 -10.09 -8.00
N PHE A 58 -6.57 -9.31 -7.04
CA PHE A 58 -6.08 -9.33 -5.67
C PHE A 58 -7.02 -10.13 -4.78
N VAL A 59 -6.44 -10.99 -3.95
CA VAL A 59 -7.17 -11.75 -2.92
C VAL A 59 -7.04 -11.08 -1.55
N ALA A 60 -5.95 -10.35 -1.31
CA ALA A 60 -5.69 -9.68 -0.04
C ALA A 60 -4.74 -8.50 -0.21
N ILE A 61 -4.85 -7.54 0.73
CA ILE A 61 -3.88 -6.46 0.94
C ILE A 61 -3.28 -6.66 2.33
N VAL A 62 -1.96 -6.82 2.40
CA VAL A 62 -1.23 -7.02 3.65
C VAL A 62 -0.32 -5.82 3.90
N SER A 63 -0.32 -5.34 5.13
CA SER A 63 0.50 -4.22 5.61
C SER A 63 0.81 -4.42 7.09
N ASP A 64 1.68 -3.58 7.63
CA ASP A 64 1.82 -3.43 9.08
C ASP A 64 0.54 -2.87 9.75
N ALA A 65 0.60 -2.75 11.07
CA ALA A 65 -0.49 -2.30 11.92
C ALA A 65 -0.50 -0.78 12.15
N GLU A 66 0.21 0.00 11.34
CA GLU A 66 0.22 1.46 11.42
C GLU A 66 -1.20 2.02 11.23
N SER A 67 -1.58 3.03 12.03
CA SER A 67 -2.98 3.45 12.17
C SER A 67 -3.56 4.04 10.88
N ALA A 68 -2.78 4.82 10.13
CA ALA A 68 -3.21 5.33 8.83
C ALA A 68 -3.37 4.21 7.81
N MET A 69 -2.49 3.19 7.82
CA MET A 69 -2.60 2.03 6.96
C MET A 69 -3.80 1.14 7.28
N GLN A 70 -4.16 1.00 8.57
CA GLN A 70 -5.38 0.31 8.98
C GLN A 70 -6.63 1.01 8.45
N LEU A 71 -6.69 2.34 8.58
CA LEU A 71 -7.77 3.15 8.01
C LEU A 71 -7.81 3.02 6.48
N ALA A 72 -6.64 3.02 5.82
CA ALA A 72 -6.56 2.86 4.37
C ALA A 72 -7.14 1.52 3.90
N LYS A 73 -6.79 0.43 4.59
CA LYS A 73 -7.36 -0.90 4.33
C LYS A 73 -8.87 -0.92 4.53
N GLN A 74 -9.38 -0.27 5.57
CA GLN A 74 -10.82 -0.18 5.81
C GLN A 74 -11.54 0.57 4.67
N ILE A 75 -11.02 1.73 4.25
CA ILE A 75 -11.58 2.51 3.13
C ILE A 75 -11.65 1.67 1.85
N ILE A 76 -10.56 0.97 1.52
CA ILE A 76 -10.49 0.13 0.33
C ILE A 76 -11.43 -1.07 0.44
N PHE A 77 -11.47 -1.72 1.60
CA PHE A 77 -12.39 -2.82 1.86
C PHE A 77 -13.84 -2.38 1.65
N THR A 78 -14.28 -1.29 2.28
CA THR A 78 -15.65 -0.77 2.10
C THR A 78 -15.98 -0.46 0.65
N LYS A 79 -15.01 -0.06 -0.18
CA LYS A 79 -15.23 0.31 -1.58
C LYS A 79 -15.32 -0.88 -2.54
N TYR A 80 -14.63 -1.98 -2.25
CA TYR A 80 -14.49 -3.12 -3.16
C TYR A 80 -15.00 -4.45 -2.58
N SER A 81 -15.68 -4.41 -1.43
CA SER A 81 -16.40 -5.56 -0.85
C SER A 81 -17.69 -5.87 -1.58
#